data_AF-A0A7C0TWE5-F1
#
_entry.id   AF-A0A7C0TWE5-F1
#
_cell.length_a   1.000
_cell.length_b   1.000
_cell.length_c   1.000
_cell.angle_alpha   90.00
_cell.angle_beta   90.00
_cell.angle_gamma   90.00
#
_symmetry.space_group_name_H-M   'P 1'
#
loop_
_entity.id
_entity.type
_entity.pdbx_description
1 polymer ?
#
loop_
_entity_poly.entity_id
_entity_poly.type
_entity_poly.pdbx_seq_one_letter_code
_entity_poly.pdbx_strand_id
1 'polypeptide(L)'
;MAKVIKALHELGAKPLSNELVITRTINKPVITMELEGKYIHVFYQPSILPHTYNILHELRLPKKVRVLPDVVLLISGKEEFIEWGKLYRYSDHIPLIVEAKFSLAGRTEYETIDVAKAQVETYRKILSNKPYVIVPIYEESHVATWILSKIPNTIPIDRVNPRNETRVREFMEKVKDIVKRYI
;
A
#
# COMPACT_ATOMS: atom_id res chain seq x y z
N MET A 1 -5.23 -5.14 4.47
CA MET A 1 -5.80 -4.14 5.40
C MET A 1 -5.79 -4.59 6.87
N ALA A 2 -6.54 -5.62 7.30
CA ALA A 2 -6.65 -5.99 8.73
C ALA A 2 -5.30 -6.21 9.44
N LYS A 3 -4.35 -6.90 8.79
CA LYS A 3 -2.99 -7.09 9.31
C LYS A 3 -2.23 -5.77 9.52
N VAL A 4 -2.47 -4.76 8.67
CA VAL A 4 -1.88 -3.41 8.78
C VAL A 4 -2.47 -2.69 9.99
N ILE A 5 -3.80 -2.68 10.13
CA ILE A 5 -4.48 -2.06 11.29
C ILE A 5 -4.04 -2.72 12.60
N LYS A 6 -3.93 -4.06 12.62
CA LYS A 6 -3.41 -4.79 13.78
C LYS A 6 -1.97 -4.38 14.11
N ALA A 7 -1.11 -4.24 13.10
CA ALA A 7 0.27 -3.80 13.29
C ALA A 7 0.35 -2.38 13.89
N LEU A 8 -0.51 -1.47 13.44
CA LEU A 8 -0.62 -0.12 14.00
C LEU A 8 -1.13 -0.14 15.45
N HIS A 9 -2.14 -0.97 15.75
CA HIS A 9 -2.64 -1.13 17.11
C HIS A 9 -1.59 -1.71 18.06
N GLU A 10 -0.82 -2.71 17.62
CA GLU A 10 0.33 -3.25 18.38
C GLU A 10 1.44 -2.22 18.59
N LEU A 11 1.52 -1.20 17.73
CA LEU A 11 2.42 -0.06 17.88
C LEU A 11 1.93 0.94 18.94
N GLY A 12 0.70 0.80 19.43
CA GLY A 12 0.06 1.73 20.37
C GLY A 12 -0.86 2.75 19.71
N ALA A 13 -1.08 2.68 18.40
CA ALA A 13 -1.99 3.58 17.71
C ALA A 13 -3.44 3.31 18.14
N LYS A 14 -4.20 4.36 18.43
CA LYS A 14 -5.58 4.27 18.91
C LYS A 14 -6.55 4.74 17.82
N PRO A 15 -7.61 3.98 17.52
CA PRO A 15 -8.57 4.41 16.51
C PRO A 15 -9.39 5.60 17.00
N LEU A 16 -9.66 6.57 16.11
CA LEU A 16 -10.52 7.72 16.40
C LEU A 16 -12.02 7.40 16.29
N SER A 17 -12.35 6.28 15.63
CA SER A 17 -13.71 5.76 15.50
C SER A 17 -13.71 4.25 15.73
N ASN A 18 -14.80 3.74 16.31
CA ASN A 18 -15.04 2.30 16.46
C ASN A 18 -15.56 1.65 15.17
N GLU A 19 -15.85 2.44 14.13
CA GLU A 19 -16.39 1.97 12.86
C GLU A 19 -15.32 1.90 11.77
N LEU A 20 -15.40 0.84 10.95
CA LEU A 20 -14.59 0.72 9.72
C LEU A 20 -15.46 1.08 8.52
N VAL A 21 -15.09 2.14 7.80
CA VAL A 21 -15.83 2.58 6.61
C VAL A 21 -15.18 2.04 5.35
N ILE A 22 -15.60 0.85 4.91
CA ILE A 22 -15.05 0.24 3.69
C ILE A 22 -15.64 0.92 2.46
N THR A 23 -14.84 1.75 1.81
CA THR A 23 -15.20 2.39 0.56
C THR A 23 -14.11 2.15 -0.47
N ARG A 24 -14.49 1.65 -1.65
CA ARG A 24 -13.53 1.30 -2.71
C ARG A 24 -13.35 2.48 -3.64
N THR A 25 -12.15 2.65 -4.17
CA THR A 25 -11.78 3.62 -5.20
C THR A 25 -11.87 5.10 -4.79
N ILE A 26 -12.51 5.44 -3.69
CA ILE A 26 -12.52 6.80 -3.12
C ILE A 26 -11.39 6.97 -2.11
N ASN A 27 -10.98 8.21 -1.89
CA ASN A 27 -9.92 8.55 -0.93
C ASN A 27 -10.51 8.89 0.44
N LYS A 28 -11.39 8.03 0.95
CA LYS A 28 -11.91 8.10 2.32
C LYS A 28 -11.13 7.08 3.17
N PRO A 29 -10.49 7.48 4.28
CA PRO A 29 -9.85 6.53 5.17
C PRO A 29 -10.88 5.51 5.66
N VAL A 30 -10.51 4.23 5.64
CA VAL A 30 -11.32 3.18 6.28
C VAL A 30 -11.29 3.34 7.79
N ILE A 31 -10.13 3.77 8.31
CA ILE A 31 -9.93 4.14 9.70
C ILE A 31 -8.85 5.21 9.78
N THR A 32 -9.02 6.10 10.76
CA THR A 32 -7.98 7.04 11.19
C THR A 32 -7.57 6.65 12.61
N MET A 33 -6.27 6.53 12.83
CA MET A 33 -5.68 6.18 14.11
C MET A 33 -4.74 7.28 14.57
N GLU A 34 -4.66 7.54 15.87
CA GLU A 34 -3.72 8.48 16.46
C GLU A 34 -2.55 7.73 17.11
N LEU A 35 -1.33 8.21 16.88
CA LEU A 35 -0.12 7.74 17.54
C LEU A 35 0.82 8.93 17.76
N GLU A 36 1.19 9.18 19.03
CA GLU A 36 2.13 10.24 19.41
C GLU A 36 1.78 11.64 18.83
N GLY A 37 0.48 11.97 18.81
CA GLY A 37 -0.02 13.26 18.28
C GLY A 37 -0.05 13.36 16.75
N LYS A 38 0.23 12.27 16.03
CA LYS A 38 0.08 12.16 14.57
C LYS A 38 -1.16 11.34 14.21
N TYR A 39 -1.75 11.69 13.06
CA TYR A 39 -2.89 10.99 12.48
C TYR A 39 -2.41 10.05 11.38
N ILE A 40 -2.72 8.76 11.52
CA ILE A 40 -2.45 7.70 10.56
C ILE A 40 -3.76 7.34 9.86
N HIS A 41 -3.88 7.75 8.60
CA HIS A 41 -5.02 7.46 7.73
C HIS A 41 -4.77 6.18 6.95
N VAL A 42 -5.63 5.16 7.15
CA VAL A 42 -5.53 3.88 6.45
C VAL A 42 -6.57 3.85 5.33
N PHE A 43 -6.10 3.89 4.08
CA PHE A 43 -6.97 3.80 2.91
C PHE A 43 -7.01 2.37 2.35
N TYR A 44 -8.16 1.95 1.83
CA TYR A 44 -8.32 0.67 1.14
C TYR A 44 -8.69 0.88 -0.32
N GLN A 45 -7.84 0.41 -1.23
CA GLN A 45 -8.02 0.63 -2.67
C GLN A 45 -8.24 2.11 -3.05
N PRO A 46 -7.47 3.07 -2.50
CA PRO A 46 -7.63 4.47 -2.88
C PRO A 46 -7.14 4.72 -4.30
N SER A 47 -7.67 5.78 -4.91
CA SER A 47 -7.25 6.26 -6.21
C SER A 47 -6.11 7.27 -6.06
N ILE A 48 -4.92 6.87 -6.54
CA ILE A 48 -3.75 7.76 -6.46
C ILE A 48 -3.90 8.95 -7.40
N LEU A 49 -4.39 8.69 -8.62
CA LEU A 49 -4.62 9.64 -9.69
C LEU A 49 -6.07 9.60 -10.17
N PRO A 50 -6.62 10.72 -10.70
CA PRO A 50 -7.92 10.71 -11.34
C PRO A 50 -7.93 9.75 -12.53
N HIS A 51 -9.08 9.12 -12.81
CA HIS A 51 -9.23 8.18 -13.93
C HIS A 51 -8.93 8.81 -15.30
N THR A 52 -9.05 10.13 -15.44
CA THR A 52 -8.70 10.89 -16.66
C THR A 52 -7.22 11.22 -16.80
N TYR A 53 -6.41 11.05 -15.76
CA TYR A 53 -5.03 11.54 -15.73
C TYR A 53 -4.11 10.79 -16.70
N ASN A 54 -4.38 9.50 -16.95
CA ASN A 54 -3.66 8.72 -17.96
C ASN A 54 -3.88 9.26 -19.38
N ILE A 55 -5.05 9.86 -19.65
CA ILE A 55 -5.39 10.44 -20.95
C ILE A 55 -4.73 11.81 -21.12
N LEU A 56 -4.64 12.59 -20.05
CA LEU A 56 -4.16 13.98 -20.08
C LEU A 56 -2.64 14.13 -20.01
N HIS A 57 -1.92 13.18 -19.39
CA HIS A 57 -0.48 13.34 -19.09
C HIS A 57 0.44 12.35 -19.80
N GLU A 58 -0.05 11.66 -20.85
CA GLU A 58 0.72 10.66 -21.60
C GLU A 58 1.47 9.64 -20.72
N LEU A 59 0.96 9.38 -19.51
CA LEU A 59 1.42 8.25 -18.73
C LEU A 59 1.01 7.01 -19.53
N ARG A 60 1.94 6.51 -20.35
CA ARG A 60 1.81 5.25 -21.10
C ARG A 60 1.80 4.07 -20.13
N LEU A 61 0.87 4.08 -19.18
CA LEU A 61 0.63 2.98 -18.28
C LEU A 61 0.09 1.83 -19.12
N PRO A 62 0.67 0.63 -19.00
CA PRO A 62 0.07 -0.54 -19.62
C PRO A 62 -1.39 -0.65 -19.16
N LYS A 63 -2.33 -0.97 -20.06
CA LYS A 63 -3.77 -1.10 -19.75
C LYS A 63 -4.06 -1.99 -18.52
N LYS A 64 -3.15 -2.92 -18.21
CA LYS A 64 -3.25 -3.88 -17.11
C LYS A 64 -2.76 -3.34 -15.75
N VAL A 65 -2.10 -2.18 -15.74
CA VAL A 65 -1.59 -1.53 -14.53
C VAL A 65 -2.67 -0.60 -13.97
N ARG A 66 -3.28 -1.00 -12.86
CA ARG A 66 -4.24 -0.15 -12.13
C ARG A 66 -3.50 0.66 -11.08
N VAL A 67 -3.81 1.95 -11.01
CA VAL A 67 -3.26 2.88 -10.01
C VAL A 67 -4.12 2.88 -8.73
N LEU A 68 -4.40 1.67 -8.22
CA LEU A 68 -5.31 1.40 -7.10
C LEU A 68 -4.64 0.42 -6.13
N PRO A 69 -3.67 0.87 -5.31
CA PRO A 69 -3.00 0.02 -4.35
C PRO A 69 -3.96 -0.57 -3.32
N ASP A 70 -3.70 -1.78 -2.82
CA ASP A 70 -4.62 -2.40 -1.85
C ASP A 70 -4.73 -1.64 -0.53
N VAL A 71 -3.61 -1.13 0.00
CA VAL A 71 -3.60 -0.26 1.18
C VAL A 71 -2.60 0.88 0.99
N VAL A 72 -2.98 2.07 1.45
CA VAL A 72 -2.06 3.21 1.59
C VAL A 72 -2.15 3.74 3.01
N LEU A 73 -0.99 4.01 3.62
CA LEU A 73 -0.91 4.78 4.86
C LEU A 73 -0.51 6.20 4.54
N LEU A 74 -1.23 7.15 5.11
CA LEU A 74 -0.85 8.56 5.12
C LEU A 74 -0.72 9.04 6.56
N ILE A 75 0.37 9.73 6.88
CA ILE A 75 0.65 10.27 8.21
C ILE A 75 0.68 11.79 8.13
N SER A 76 -0.13 12.43 8.97
CA SER A 76 -0.29 13.89 8.98
C SER A 76 -0.39 14.42 10.41
N GLY A 77 -0.14 15.72 10.58
CA GLY A 77 -0.30 16.40 11.88
C GLY A 77 -1.75 16.74 12.24
N LYS A 78 -2.70 16.48 11.34
CA LYS A 78 -4.13 16.72 11.51
C LYS A 78 -4.93 15.71 10.71
N GLU A 79 -6.24 15.62 10.95
CA GLU A 79 -7.12 14.87 10.04
C GLU A 79 -7.13 15.50 8.65
N GLU A 80 -6.92 14.69 7.62
CA GLU A 80 -6.88 15.12 6.22
C GLU A 80 -8.10 14.55 5.48
N PHE A 81 -8.78 15.40 4.72
CA PHE A 81 -9.80 14.98 3.76
C PHE A 81 -9.19 15.01 2.36
N ILE A 82 -9.08 13.85 1.73
CA ILE A 82 -8.41 13.70 0.43
C ILE A 82 -9.47 13.52 -0.64
N GLU A 83 -9.52 14.45 -1.58
CA GLU A 83 -10.37 14.33 -2.75
C GLU A 83 -10.04 13.08 -3.58
N TRP A 84 -11.05 12.57 -4.28
CA TRP A 84 -10.89 11.42 -5.15
C TRP A 84 -9.84 11.67 -6.24
N GLY A 85 -8.85 10.77 -6.33
CA GLY A 85 -7.76 10.87 -7.31
C GLY A 85 -6.71 11.92 -6.95
N LYS A 86 -6.75 12.54 -5.76
CA LYS A 86 -5.77 13.57 -5.36
C LYS A 86 -4.68 13.08 -4.41
N LEU A 87 -4.62 11.77 -4.12
CA LEU A 87 -3.64 11.22 -3.19
C LEU A 87 -2.19 11.51 -3.62
N TYR A 88 -1.92 11.60 -4.92
CA TYR A 88 -0.58 11.96 -5.44
C TYR A 88 -0.03 13.28 -4.88
N ARG A 89 -0.91 14.24 -4.54
CA ARG A 89 -0.52 15.53 -3.96
C ARG A 89 0.05 15.41 -2.55
N TYR A 90 -0.19 14.28 -1.88
CA TYR A 90 0.24 13.99 -0.52
C TYR A 90 1.45 13.05 -0.48
N SER A 91 2.22 12.95 -1.57
CA SER A 91 3.36 12.02 -1.66
C SER A 91 4.35 12.09 -0.48
N ASP A 92 4.56 13.27 0.11
CA ASP A 92 5.41 13.47 1.29
C ASP A 92 4.85 12.87 2.58
N HIS A 93 3.54 12.72 2.65
CA HIS A 93 2.82 12.21 3.81
C HIS A 93 2.53 10.72 3.70
N ILE A 94 2.91 10.06 2.59
CA ILE A 94 2.63 8.65 2.32
C ILE A 94 3.89 7.84 2.56
N PRO A 95 4.11 7.30 3.79
CA PRO A 95 5.27 6.47 4.06
C PRO A 95 5.17 5.07 3.44
N LEU A 96 3.95 4.54 3.28
CA LEU A 96 3.75 3.12 2.97
C LEU A 96 2.59 2.88 2.01
N ILE A 97 2.87 2.01 1.03
CA ILE A 97 1.89 1.32 0.20
C ILE A 97 2.01 -0.19 0.45
N VAL A 98 0.88 -0.88 0.51
CA VAL A 98 0.82 -2.35 0.47
C VAL A 98 0.07 -2.79 -0.77
N GLU A 99 0.68 -3.66 -1.56
CA GLU A 99 0.09 -4.27 -2.76
C GLU A 99 0.08 -5.79 -2.57
N ALA A 100 -1.06 -6.36 -2.23
CA ALA A 100 -1.19 -7.78 -1.95
C ALA A 100 -1.30 -8.58 -3.25
N LYS A 101 -0.59 -9.71 -3.32
CA LYS A 101 -0.63 -10.64 -4.45
C LYS A 101 -0.91 -12.05 -3.97
N PHE A 102 -1.49 -12.87 -4.85
CA PHE A 102 -1.79 -14.26 -4.52
C PHE A 102 -0.56 -15.16 -4.72
N SER A 103 -0.28 -15.60 -5.95
CA SER A 103 0.89 -16.45 -6.25
C SER A 103 1.90 -15.79 -7.19
N LEU A 104 1.42 -14.90 -8.07
CA LEU A 104 2.18 -14.38 -9.22
C LEU A 104 2.62 -15.47 -10.21
N ALA A 105 1.97 -16.63 -10.20
CA ALA A 105 2.27 -17.76 -11.07
C ALA A 105 1.79 -17.59 -12.53
N GLY A 106 1.16 -16.45 -12.87
CA GLY A 106 0.67 -16.19 -14.23
C GLY A 106 -0.60 -16.95 -14.61
N ARG A 107 -1.39 -17.43 -13.64
CA ARG A 107 -2.69 -18.09 -13.90
C ARG A 107 -3.69 -17.17 -14.61
N THR A 108 -3.55 -15.86 -14.42
CA THR A 108 -4.26 -14.83 -15.17
C THR A 108 -3.29 -13.79 -15.68
N GLU A 109 -3.69 -13.03 -16.69
CA GLU A 109 -2.87 -11.94 -17.24
C GLU A 109 -2.57 -10.81 -16.22
N TYR A 110 -3.37 -10.70 -15.15
CA TYR A 110 -3.20 -9.72 -14.07
C TYR A 110 -2.36 -10.26 -12.90
N GLU A 111 -2.09 -11.57 -12.88
CA GLU A 111 -1.37 -12.27 -11.81
C GLU A 111 0.04 -12.69 -12.25
N THR A 112 0.75 -11.79 -12.94
CA THR A 112 2.11 -12.01 -13.41
C THR A 112 3.10 -11.12 -12.66
N ILE A 113 4.36 -11.57 -12.60
CA ILE A 113 5.45 -10.79 -11.99
C ILE A 113 5.63 -9.45 -12.71
N ASP A 114 5.52 -9.43 -14.04
CA ASP A 114 5.67 -8.22 -14.84
C ASP A 114 4.61 -7.17 -14.54
N VAL A 115 3.34 -7.60 -14.36
CA VAL A 115 2.27 -6.68 -13.97
C VAL A 115 2.50 -6.14 -12.56
N ALA A 116 2.88 -7.00 -11.61
CA ALA A 116 3.19 -6.56 -10.24
C ALA A 116 4.36 -5.56 -10.23
N LYS A 117 5.43 -5.84 -10.98
CA LYS A 117 6.58 -4.95 -11.15
C LYS A 117 6.13 -3.60 -11.72
N ALA A 118 5.39 -3.61 -12.83
CA ALA A 118 4.92 -2.39 -13.47
C ALA A 118 3.99 -1.56 -12.56
N GLN A 119 3.15 -2.21 -11.74
CA GLN A 119 2.34 -1.52 -10.73
C GLN A 119 3.20 -0.84 -9.66
N VAL A 120 4.15 -1.55 -9.07
CA VAL A 120 5.04 -1.00 -8.04
C VAL A 120 5.85 0.17 -8.60
N GLU A 121 6.45 0.02 -9.78
CA GLU A 121 7.22 1.08 -10.44
C GLU A 121 6.32 2.31 -10.74
N THR A 122 5.07 2.07 -11.13
CA THR A 122 4.09 3.13 -11.39
C THR A 122 3.76 3.91 -10.12
N TYR A 123 3.45 3.22 -9.02
CA TYR A 123 3.16 3.88 -7.74
C TYR A 123 4.34 4.76 -7.30
N ARG A 124 5.56 4.20 -7.37
CA ARG A 124 6.77 4.91 -7.00
C ARG A 124 7.00 6.13 -7.89
N LYS A 125 6.86 6.00 -9.21
CA LYS A 125 7.00 7.13 -10.12
C LYS A 125 6.02 8.26 -9.82
N ILE A 126 4.73 7.93 -9.63
CA ILE A 126 3.68 8.91 -9.36
C ILE A 126 3.89 9.61 -8.02
N LEU A 127 4.39 8.88 -7.02
CA LEU A 127 4.62 9.38 -5.66
C LEU A 127 6.08 9.80 -5.44
N SER A 128 6.75 10.25 -6.50
CA SER A 128 8.10 10.83 -6.44
C SER A 128 9.15 9.95 -5.73
N ASN A 129 9.00 8.62 -5.84
CA ASN A 129 9.86 7.59 -5.25
C ASN A 129 9.95 7.60 -3.71
N LYS A 130 9.05 8.33 -3.03
CA LYS A 130 9.05 8.52 -1.57
C LYS A 130 8.56 7.31 -0.77
N PRO A 131 7.39 6.70 -1.08
CA PRO A 131 6.86 5.63 -0.23
C PRO A 131 7.69 4.35 -0.31
N TYR A 132 7.69 3.61 0.78
CA TYR A 132 7.98 2.18 0.77
C TYR A 132 6.79 1.42 0.18
N VAL A 133 7.07 0.33 -0.54
CA VAL A 133 6.05 -0.56 -1.07
C VAL A 133 6.29 -1.97 -0.53
N ILE A 134 5.41 -2.46 0.35
CA ILE A 134 5.44 -3.86 0.78
C ILE A 134 4.55 -4.67 -0.16
N VAL A 135 5.10 -5.75 -0.73
CA VAL A 135 4.35 -6.66 -1.62
C VAL A 135 4.20 -8.01 -0.92
N PRO A 136 3.17 -8.22 -0.07
CA PRO A 136 2.91 -9.52 0.51
C PRO A 136 2.31 -10.46 -0.56
N ILE A 137 2.96 -11.60 -0.77
CA ILE A 137 2.52 -12.67 -1.67
C ILE A 137 1.97 -13.81 -0.80
N TYR A 138 0.76 -14.26 -1.08
CA TYR A 138 0.07 -15.27 -0.28
C TYR A 138 0.77 -16.64 -0.34
N GLU A 139 1.16 -17.06 -1.54
CA GLU A 139 1.90 -18.30 -1.81
C GLU A 139 3.43 -18.07 -1.86
N GLU A 140 4.19 -19.15 -1.97
CA GLU A 140 5.64 -19.09 -2.16
C GLU A 140 6.00 -18.67 -3.58
N SER A 141 6.90 -17.70 -3.73
CA SER A 141 7.32 -17.23 -5.05
C SER A 141 8.69 -16.55 -4.98
N HIS A 142 9.75 -17.36 -4.91
CA HIS A 142 11.13 -16.86 -4.77
C HIS A 142 11.60 -16.00 -5.95
N VAL A 143 11.15 -16.34 -7.17
CA VAL A 143 11.48 -15.55 -8.37
C VAL A 143 10.84 -14.18 -8.28
N ALA A 144 9.56 -14.10 -7.88
CA ALA A 144 8.87 -12.83 -7.74
C ALA A 144 9.51 -11.96 -6.63
N THR A 145 9.84 -12.55 -5.48
CA THR A 145 10.51 -11.81 -4.40
C THR A 145 11.88 -11.30 -4.84
N TRP A 146 12.69 -12.11 -5.53
CA TRP A 146 13.97 -11.66 -6.07
C TRP A 146 13.81 -10.51 -7.07
N ILE A 147 12.91 -10.63 -8.05
CA ILE A 147 12.68 -9.58 -9.06
C ILE A 147 12.18 -8.28 -8.41
N LEU A 148 11.15 -8.35 -7.56
CA LEU A 148 10.57 -7.18 -6.93
C LEU A 148 11.53 -6.50 -5.94
N SER A 149 12.44 -7.26 -5.31
CA SER A 149 13.46 -6.70 -4.41
C SER A 149 14.48 -5.80 -5.11
N LYS A 150 14.58 -5.89 -6.45
CA LYS A 150 15.45 -5.01 -7.24
C LYS A 150 14.86 -3.61 -7.43
N ILE A 151 13.57 -3.44 -7.16
CA ILE A 151 12.93 -2.12 -7.20
C ILE A 151 13.27 -1.41 -5.88
N PRO A 152 13.87 -0.21 -5.91
CA PRO A 152 14.21 0.50 -4.67
C PRO A 152 12.99 0.71 -3.75
N ASN A 153 13.21 0.75 -2.43
CA ASN A 153 12.17 0.88 -1.40
C ASN A 153 11.01 -0.13 -1.52
N THR A 154 11.23 -1.27 -2.17
CA THR A 154 10.23 -2.34 -2.30
C THR A 154 10.63 -3.54 -1.45
N ILE A 155 9.68 -4.04 -0.65
CA ILE A 155 9.88 -5.14 0.29
C ILE A 155 8.89 -6.26 -0.07
N PRO A 156 9.26 -7.18 -0.96
CA PRO A 156 8.43 -8.34 -1.23
C PRO A 156 8.60 -9.37 -0.13
N ILE A 157 7.50 -9.97 0.31
CA ILE A 157 7.49 -11.03 1.34
C ILE A 157 6.58 -12.14 0.82
N ASP A 158 7.10 -13.35 0.64
CA ASP A 158 6.30 -14.50 0.23
C ASP A 158 5.70 -15.27 1.42
N ARG A 159 4.75 -16.16 1.11
CA ARG A 159 4.07 -17.02 2.09
C ARG A 159 3.38 -16.24 3.22
N VAL A 160 2.82 -15.06 2.92
CA VAL A 160 2.07 -14.23 3.88
C VAL A 160 0.61 -14.72 3.99
N ASN A 161 0.44 -16.00 4.29
CA ASN A 161 -0.85 -16.65 4.50
C ASN A 161 -1.10 -16.95 6.00
N PRO A 162 -2.37 -17.11 6.43
CA PRO A 162 -2.70 -17.31 7.84
C PRO A 162 -2.06 -18.53 8.51
N ARG A 163 -1.61 -19.53 7.72
CA ARG A 163 -0.97 -20.73 8.25
C ARG A 163 0.52 -20.53 8.55
N ASN A 164 1.11 -19.43 8.07
CA ASN A 164 2.51 -19.08 8.31
C ASN A 164 2.61 -17.84 9.19
N GLU A 165 2.43 -18.02 10.49
CA GLU A 165 2.42 -16.94 11.48
C GLU A 165 3.73 -16.14 11.49
N THR A 166 4.88 -16.80 11.26
CA THR A 166 6.19 -16.16 11.19
C THR A 166 6.24 -15.11 10.09
N ARG A 167 5.79 -15.44 8.87
CA ARG A 167 5.76 -14.50 7.75
C ARG A 167 4.71 -13.40 7.93
N VAL A 168 3.59 -13.71 8.57
CA VAL A 168 2.59 -12.70 8.95
C VAL A 168 3.17 -11.70 9.95
N ARG A 169 3.91 -12.18 10.96
CA ARG A 169 4.57 -11.32 11.94
C ARG A 169 5.67 -10.49 11.29
N GLU A 170 6.49 -11.08 10.43
CA GLU A 170 7.50 -10.35 9.64
C GLU A 170 6.87 -9.20 8.84
N PHE A 171 5.76 -9.46 8.12
CA PHE A 171 5.02 -8.42 7.42
C PHE A 171 4.57 -7.29 8.37
N MET A 172 4.01 -7.64 9.54
CA MET A 172 3.56 -6.66 10.52
C MET A 172 4.72 -5.86 11.13
N GLU A 173 5.87 -6.48 11.39
CA GLU A 173 7.07 -5.78 11.85
C GLU A 173 7.56 -4.78 10.80
N LYS A 174 7.57 -5.14 9.50
CA LYS A 174 7.92 -4.19 8.44
C LYS A 174 6.99 -2.98 8.38
N VAL A 175 5.68 -3.19 8.58
CA VAL A 175 4.72 -2.07 8.70
C VAL A 175 5.09 -1.18 9.89
N LYS A 176 5.33 -1.77 11.06
CA LYS A 176 5.71 -1.03 12.28
C LYS A 176 7.01 -0.25 12.11
N ASP A 177 8.05 -0.89 11.58
CA ASP A 177 9.36 -0.29 11.34
C ASP A 177 9.30 0.92 10.40
N ILE A 178 8.47 0.86 9.36
CA ILE A 178 8.29 1.99 8.44
C ILE A 178 7.54 3.10 9.15
N VAL A 179 6.42 2.82 9.81
CA VAL A 179 5.60 3.84 10.48
C VAL A 179 6.41 4.59 11.55
N LYS A 180 7.19 3.88 12.38
CA LYS A 180 8.06 4.50 13.41
C LYS A 180 9.04 5.55 12.88
N ARG A 181 9.41 5.51 11.60
CA ARG A 181 10.33 6.50 11.00
C ARG A 181 9.66 7.83 10.67
N TYR A 182 8.34 7.89 10.71
CA TYR A 182 7.52 9.04 10.29
C TYR A 182 6.62 9.58 11.41
N ILE A 183 6.68 8.96 12.59
CA ILE A 183 6.04 9.44 13.81
C ILE A 183 7.00 10.40 14.51
#